data_AF-A0A6F8T9H8-F1
#
_entry.id   AF-A0A6F8T9H8-F1
#
_cell.length_a   1.000
_cell.length_b   1.000
_cell.length_c   1.000
_cell.angle_alpha   90.00
_cell.angle_beta   90.00
_cell.angle_gamma   90.00
#
_symmetry.space_group_name_H-M   'P 1'
#
loop_
_entity.id
_entity.type
_entity.pdbx_description
1 polymer ?
#
loop_
_entity_poly.entity_id
_entity_poly.type
_entity_poly.pdbx_seq_one_letter_code
_entity_poly.pdbx_strand_id
1 'polypeptide(L)'
;MSENDIKNFIYELNNIETNNLIQYHNFLRDRLKAYYQEPDITESEKISLDKFDRMLNINTFLMVYSFLEGELEQVTKYNNISIDTSKVESSICRYEPLINSYNNNKLSESREWNTIRTASKIRNTLLHCGGIIEGSANQSCITQLTQSSKSGVTSVEGKLTLTAEYLSKFVLSVKSIKSIVVRLKKNK
;
A
#
# COMPACT_ATOMS: atom_id res chain seq x y z
N MET A 1 25.96 -11.68 -7.61
CA MET A 1 25.40 -11.33 -6.29
C MET A 1 25.80 -12.44 -5.32
N SER A 2 26.37 -12.11 -4.16
CA SER A 2 26.92 -13.10 -3.23
C SER A 2 25.87 -13.62 -2.24
N GLU A 3 26.08 -14.81 -1.67
CA GLU A 3 25.20 -15.40 -0.64
C GLU A 3 25.10 -14.51 0.62
N ASN A 4 26.15 -13.73 0.90
CA ASN A 4 26.18 -12.76 1.99
C ASN A 4 25.27 -11.56 1.73
N ASP A 5 25.15 -11.12 0.47
CA ASP A 5 24.23 -10.05 0.09
C ASP A 5 22.78 -10.50 0.31
N ILE A 6 22.48 -11.77 0.04
CA ILE A 6 21.14 -12.36 0.24
C ILE A 6 20.81 -12.52 1.74
N LYS A 7 21.79 -12.87 2.59
CA LYS A 7 21.59 -12.98 4.05
C LYS A 7 21.40 -11.62 4.72
N ASN A 8 22.21 -10.62 4.34
CA ASN A 8 22.00 -9.24 4.79
C ASN A 8 20.66 -8.69 4.29
N PHE A 9 20.28 -9.03 3.06
CA PHE A 9 18.98 -8.70 2.47
C PHE A 9 17.81 -9.33 3.26
N ILE A 10 17.88 -10.60 3.64
CA ILE A 10 16.85 -11.25 4.49
C ILE A 10 16.81 -10.63 5.90
N TYR A 11 17.96 -10.23 6.45
CA TYR A 11 18.05 -9.57 7.75
C TYR A 11 17.43 -8.17 7.76
N GLU A 12 17.63 -7.39 6.70
CA GLU A 12 16.99 -6.08 6.51
C GLU A 12 15.48 -6.22 6.28
N LEU A 13 15.05 -7.26 5.55
CA LEU A 13 13.63 -7.61 5.36
C LEU A 13 12.91 -7.97 6.68
N ASN A 14 13.64 -8.43 7.69
CA ASN A 14 13.08 -8.74 9.00
C ASN A 14 12.94 -7.51 9.93
N ASN A 15 13.52 -6.36 9.56
CA ASN A 15 13.55 -5.13 10.37
C ASN A 15 12.79 -3.96 9.70
N ILE A 16 11.75 -4.26 8.92
CA ILE A 16 11.08 -3.29 8.08
C ILE A 16 10.22 -2.31 8.90
N GLU A 17 10.69 -1.07 9.03
CA GLU A 17 9.81 0.10 9.19
C GLU A 17 9.29 0.55 7.82
N THR A 18 8.13 1.22 7.76
CA THR A 18 7.54 1.72 6.50
C THR A 18 8.52 2.57 5.67
N ASN A 19 9.47 3.25 6.33
CA ASN A 19 10.54 4.01 5.66
C ASN A 19 11.50 3.09 4.88
N ASN A 20 11.82 1.91 5.41
CA ASN A 20 12.73 0.96 4.77
C ASN A 20 12.09 0.38 3.50
N LEU A 21 10.78 0.14 3.48
CA LEU A 21 10.06 -0.27 2.26
C LEU A 21 10.17 0.76 1.14
N ILE A 22 10.07 2.04 1.48
CA ILE A 22 10.13 3.14 0.52
C ILE A 22 11.56 3.36 0.05
N GLN A 23 12.53 3.29 0.96
CA GLN A 23 13.95 3.36 0.61
C GLN A 23 14.31 2.20 -0.33
N TYR A 24 13.83 0.99 -0.06
CA TYR A 24 14.02 -0.16 -0.92
C TYR A 24 13.34 0.01 -2.29
N HIS A 25 12.10 0.49 -2.31
CA HIS A 25 11.39 0.84 -3.53
C HIS A 25 12.22 1.82 -4.40
N ASN A 26 12.70 2.91 -3.79
CA ASN A 26 13.49 3.93 -4.48
C ASN A 26 14.83 3.36 -4.97
N PHE A 27 15.52 2.56 -4.15
CA PHE A 27 16.77 1.90 -4.53
C PHE A 27 16.60 1.02 -5.77
N LEU A 28 15.58 0.15 -5.80
CA LEU A 28 15.30 -0.68 -6.98
C LEU A 28 14.98 0.17 -8.20
N ARG A 29 14.12 1.18 -8.02
CA ARG A 29 13.72 2.10 -9.09
C ARG A 29 14.91 2.86 -9.69
N ASP A 30 15.82 3.35 -8.85
CA ASP A 30 16.99 4.09 -9.31
C ASP A 30 17.98 3.17 -10.04
N ARG A 31 18.13 1.92 -9.62
CA ARG A 31 18.89 0.91 -10.37
C ARG A 31 18.28 0.60 -11.74
N LEU A 32 16.95 0.54 -11.84
CA LEU A 32 16.26 0.35 -13.12
C LEU A 32 16.43 1.58 -14.03
N LYS A 33 16.26 2.79 -13.49
CA LYS A 33 16.48 4.02 -14.27
C LYS A 33 17.89 4.11 -14.83
N ALA A 34 18.90 3.68 -14.07
CA ALA A 34 20.27 3.61 -14.58
C ALA A 34 20.38 2.67 -15.79
N TYR A 35 19.69 1.52 -15.75
CA TYR A 35 19.61 0.57 -16.87
C TYR A 35 18.85 1.16 -18.09
N TYR A 36 17.81 1.96 -17.88
CA TYR A 36 17.07 2.64 -18.96
C TYR A 36 17.88 3.71 -19.71
N GLN A 37 18.94 4.26 -19.11
CA GLN A 37 19.78 5.29 -19.73
C GLN A 37 20.88 4.69 -20.62
N GLU A 38 20.98 3.36 -20.71
CA GLU A 38 21.91 2.72 -21.62
C GLU A 38 21.42 2.84 -23.07
N PRO A 39 22.27 3.27 -24.02
CA PRO A 39 21.87 3.61 -25.39
C PRO A 39 21.35 2.42 -26.22
N ASP A 40 21.51 1.18 -25.74
CA ASP A 40 21.28 -0.05 -26.52
C ASP A 40 20.11 -0.91 -26.01
N ILE A 41 19.16 -0.35 -25.26
CA ILE A 41 17.98 -1.13 -24.81
C ILE A 41 17.01 -1.42 -25.96
N THR A 42 16.66 -2.70 -26.12
CA THR A 42 15.66 -3.16 -27.09
C THR A 42 14.24 -2.80 -26.65
N GLU A 43 13.29 -2.82 -27.59
CA GLU A 43 11.87 -2.57 -27.28
C GLU A 43 11.30 -3.63 -26.30
N SER A 44 11.73 -4.89 -26.42
CA SER A 44 11.32 -5.95 -25.49
C SER A 44 11.83 -5.71 -24.06
N GLU A 45 13.01 -5.11 -23.92
CA GLU A 45 13.56 -4.74 -22.62
C GLU A 45 12.79 -3.57 -22.02
N LYS A 46 12.43 -2.55 -22.81
CA LYS A 46 11.57 -1.44 -22.36
C LYS A 46 10.23 -1.94 -21.81
N ILE A 47 9.55 -2.83 -22.54
CA ILE A 47 8.29 -3.44 -22.09
C ILE A 47 8.47 -4.21 -20.78
N SER A 48 9.58 -4.94 -20.65
CA SER A 48 9.89 -5.73 -19.44
C SER A 48 10.16 -4.83 -18.23
N LEU A 49 10.88 -3.74 -18.43
CA LEU A 49 11.17 -2.77 -17.39
C LEU A 49 9.90 -2.00 -16.98
N ASP A 50 9.04 -1.61 -17.92
CA ASP A 50 7.76 -0.97 -17.62
C ASP A 50 6.87 -1.89 -16.79
N LYS A 51 6.85 -3.18 -17.14
CA LYS A 51 6.16 -4.21 -16.36
C LYS A 51 6.77 -4.33 -14.97
N PHE A 52 8.10 -4.31 -14.85
CA PHE A 52 8.77 -4.34 -13.56
C PHE A 52 8.36 -3.15 -12.69
N ASP A 53 8.42 -1.91 -13.21
CA ASP A 53 8.07 -0.70 -12.47
C ASP A 53 6.62 -0.76 -11.95
N ARG A 54 5.69 -1.24 -12.78
CA ARG A 54 4.29 -1.46 -12.37
C ARG A 54 4.18 -2.48 -11.25
N MET A 55 4.86 -3.63 -11.36
CA MET A 55 4.86 -4.66 -10.32
C MET A 55 5.50 -4.17 -9.03
N LEU A 56 6.61 -3.43 -9.12
CA LEU A 56 7.29 -2.85 -7.98
C LEU A 56 6.35 -1.91 -7.21
N ASN A 57 5.60 -1.06 -7.92
CA ASN A 57 4.62 -0.18 -7.30
C ASN A 57 3.53 -0.96 -6.56
N ILE A 58 2.92 -1.95 -7.24
CA ILE A 58 1.88 -2.81 -6.67
C ILE A 58 2.38 -3.55 -5.43
N ASN A 59 3.57 -4.16 -5.49
CA ASN A 59 4.14 -4.90 -4.37
C ASN A 59 4.43 -3.97 -3.19
N THR A 60 4.96 -2.78 -3.46
CA THR A 60 5.21 -1.77 -2.41
C THR A 60 3.92 -1.36 -1.73
N PHE A 61 2.86 -1.11 -2.50
CA PHE A 61 1.53 -0.83 -1.98
C PHE A 61 1.04 -1.96 -1.06
N LEU A 62 1.08 -3.21 -1.52
CA LEU A 62 0.61 -4.37 -0.74
C LEU A 62 1.40 -4.53 0.55
N MET A 63 2.73 -4.41 0.51
CA MET A 63 3.57 -4.49 1.72
C MET A 63 3.25 -3.38 2.72
N VAL A 64 3.14 -2.13 2.29
CA VAL A 64 2.80 -1.00 3.17
C VAL A 64 1.41 -1.18 3.77
N TYR A 65 0.45 -1.67 2.99
CA TYR A 65 -0.90 -1.94 3.47
C TYR A 65 -0.91 -3.04 4.53
N SER A 66 -0.26 -4.17 4.27
CA SER A 66 -0.16 -5.28 5.23
C SER A 66 0.57 -4.89 6.51
N PHE A 67 1.60 -4.05 6.40
CA PHE A 67 2.28 -3.47 7.56
C PHE A 67 1.32 -2.65 8.44
N LEU A 68 0.50 -1.78 7.83
CA LEU A 68 -0.52 -1.02 8.56
C LEU A 68 -1.50 -1.94 9.28
N GLU A 69 -2.03 -2.97 8.60
CA GLU A 69 -2.96 -3.94 9.22
C GLU A 69 -2.33 -4.61 10.45
N GLY A 70 -1.05 -5.01 10.35
CA GLY A 70 -0.31 -5.60 11.46
C GLY A 70 -0.16 -4.64 12.65
N GLU A 71 0.14 -3.37 12.39
CA GLU A 71 0.24 -2.36 13.45
C GLU A 71 -1.10 -2.11 14.13
N LEU A 72 -2.20 -1.99 13.36
CA LEU A 72 -3.55 -1.81 13.92
C LEU A 72 -3.97 -3.01 14.77
N GLU A 73 -3.66 -4.23 14.31
CA GLU A 73 -3.91 -5.47 15.06
C GLU A 73 -3.19 -5.45 16.42
N GLN A 74 -1.90 -5.13 16.43
CA GLN A 74 -1.12 -5.06 17.66
C GLN A 74 -1.67 -4.03 18.63
N VAL A 75 -2.02 -2.84 18.15
CA VAL A 75 -2.52 -1.74 18.99
C VAL A 75 -3.91 -2.06 19.54
N THR A 76 -4.76 -2.67 18.71
CA THR A 76 -6.10 -3.13 19.12
C THR A 76 -6.00 -4.13 20.27
N LYS A 77 -5.12 -5.14 20.13
CA LYS A 77 -4.83 -6.13 21.19
C LYS A 77 -4.27 -5.48 22.46
N TYR A 78 -3.29 -4.59 22.33
CA TYR A 78 -2.68 -3.90 23.47
C TYR A 78 -3.69 -3.09 24.30
N ASN A 79 -4.68 -2.51 23.63
CA ASN A 79 -5.72 -1.69 24.26
C ASN A 79 -6.99 -2.47 24.64
N ASN A 80 -7.03 -3.80 24.43
CA ASN A 80 -8.22 -4.63 24.65
C ASN A 80 -9.47 -4.08 23.94
N ILE A 81 -9.30 -3.52 22.74
CA ILE A 81 -10.42 -3.05 21.91
C ILE A 81 -10.91 -4.23 21.07
N SER A 82 -12.23 -4.45 21.03
CA SER A 82 -12.81 -5.46 20.15
C SER A 82 -12.74 -5.01 18.68
N ILE A 83 -12.37 -5.92 17.79
CA ILE A 83 -12.54 -5.72 16.35
C ILE A 83 -13.97 -6.02 15.93
N ASP A 84 -14.46 -5.33 14.91
CA ASP A 84 -15.74 -5.63 14.29
C ASP A 84 -15.57 -6.62 13.14
N THR A 85 -15.77 -7.91 13.41
CA THR A 85 -15.67 -8.97 12.41
C THR A 85 -16.85 -9.03 11.46
N SER A 86 -17.93 -8.28 11.72
CA SER A 86 -19.12 -8.24 10.85
C SER A 86 -18.93 -7.33 9.63
N LYS A 87 -17.88 -6.49 9.62
CA LYS A 87 -17.52 -5.59 8.52
C LYS A 87 -16.84 -6.36 7.39
N VAL A 88 -17.65 -7.02 6.55
CA VAL A 88 -17.18 -7.84 5.42
C VAL A 88 -16.65 -7.00 4.25
N GLU A 89 -17.02 -5.72 4.16
CA GLU A 89 -16.68 -4.87 3.01
C GLU A 89 -15.17 -4.67 2.82
N SER A 90 -14.39 -4.56 3.90
CA SER A 90 -12.94 -4.51 3.80
C SER A 90 -12.20 -4.87 5.08
N SER A 91 -11.01 -5.48 4.93
CA SER A 91 -10.21 -5.98 6.04
C SER A 91 -9.78 -4.89 7.03
N ILE A 92 -9.59 -3.65 6.58
CA ILE A 92 -9.21 -2.54 7.46
C ILE A 92 -10.40 -2.01 8.28
N CYS A 93 -11.64 -2.18 7.81
CA CYS A 93 -12.82 -1.67 8.51
C CYS A 93 -13.08 -2.38 9.84
N ARG A 94 -12.57 -3.59 10.04
CA ARG A 94 -12.65 -4.29 11.34
C ARG A 94 -11.96 -3.53 12.48
N TYR A 95 -11.07 -2.61 12.14
CA TYR A 95 -10.36 -1.73 13.09
C TYR A 95 -11.07 -0.39 13.32
N GLU A 96 -12.25 -0.15 12.74
CA GLU A 96 -13.04 1.06 13.01
C GLU A 96 -13.27 1.32 14.51
N PRO A 97 -13.52 0.32 15.38
CA PRO A 97 -13.61 0.55 16.82
C PRO A 97 -12.34 1.17 17.42
N LEU A 98 -11.15 0.71 17.01
CA LEU A 98 -9.87 1.31 17.42
C LEU A 98 -9.78 2.76 16.91
N ILE A 99 -10.13 3.00 15.66
CA ILE A 99 -10.09 4.34 15.06
C ILE A 99 -11.07 5.30 15.76
N ASN A 100 -12.27 4.83 16.10
CA ASN A 100 -13.30 5.61 16.79
C ASN A 100 -12.98 5.88 18.26
N SER A 101 -12.20 4.99 18.90
CA SER A 101 -11.69 5.23 20.26
C SER A 101 -10.81 6.49 20.35
N TYR A 102 -10.32 6.99 19.21
CA TYR A 102 -9.56 8.23 19.12
C TYR A 102 -10.45 9.45 18.77
N ASN A 103 -10.40 10.47 19.62
CA ASN A 103 -10.88 11.83 19.35
C ASN A 103 -12.35 11.95 18.89
N ASN A 104 -13.27 11.26 19.58
CA ASN A 104 -14.73 11.34 19.36
C ASN A 104 -15.14 11.22 17.87
N ASN A 105 -14.73 10.14 17.19
CA ASN A 105 -15.04 9.83 15.78
C ASN A 105 -14.40 10.74 14.72
N LYS A 106 -13.59 11.75 15.09
CA LYS A 106 -12.96 12.63 14.09
C LYS A 106 -11.96 11.91 13.17
N LEU A 107 -11.38 10.80 13.62
CA LEU A 107 -10.39 10.06 12.83
C LEU A 107 -11.03 9.17 11.78
N SER A 108 -12.19 8.56 12.06
CA SER A 108 -12.91 7.75 11.06
C SER A 108 -13.49 8.60 9.94
N GLU A 109 -13.72 9.88 10.19
CA GLU A 109 -14.13 10.86 9.18
C GLU A 109 -12.93 11.52 8.46
N SER A 110 -11.71 11.27 8.93
CA SER A 110 -10.51 11.90 8.37
C SER A 110 -10.27 11.52 6.91
N ARG A 111 -9.62 12.43 6.18
CA ARG A 111 -9.21 12.20 4.79
C ARG A 111 -8.27 11.01 4.68
N GLU A 112 -7.37 10.84 5.64
CA GLU A 112 -6.35 9.79 5.68
C GLU A 112 -7.00 8.43 5.87
N TRP A 113 -7.95 8.31 6.80
CA TRP A 113 -8.70 7.07 6.99
C TRP A 113 -9.53 6.72 5.75
N ASN A 114 -10.22 7.69 5.18
CA ASN A 114 -10.95 7.51 3.92
C ASN A 114 -10.05 7.09 2.76
N THR A 115 -8.81 7.59 2.71
CA THR A 115 -7.80 7.18 1.73
C THR A 115 -7.43 5.70 1.93
N ILE A 116 -7.24 5.26 3.17
CA ILE A 116 -6.94 3.86 3.50
C ILE A 116 -8.14 2.93 3.21
N ARG A 117 -9.37 3.36 3.50
CA ARG A 117 -10.58 2.62 3.12
C ARG A 117 -10.72 2.51 1.60
N THR A 118 -10.35 3.55 0.85
CA THR A 118 -10.34 3.48 -0.61
C THR A 118 -9.25 2.54 -1.11
N ALA A 119 -8.07 2.56 -0.48
CA ALA A 119 -6.98 1.64 -0.76
C ALA A 119 -7.37 0.16 -0.51
N SER A 120 -8.27 -0.13 0.43
CA SER A 120 -8.74 -1.50 0.66
C SER A 120 -9.42 -2.10 -0.58
N LYS A 121 -10.18 -1.28 -1.33
CA LYS A 121 -10.82 -1.68 -2.58
C LYS A 121 -9.78 -2.02 -3.65
N ILE A 122 -8.74 -1.19 -3.77
CA ILE A 122 -7.60 -1.41 -4.67
C ILE A 122 -6.89 -2.71 -4.32
N ARG A 123 -6.58 -2.92 -3.03
CA ARG A 123 -5.97 -4.17 -2.53
C ARG A 123 -6.82 -5.39 -2.87
N ASN A 124 -8.13 -5.33 -2.64
CA ASN A 124 -9.02 -6.45 -2.95
C ASN A 124 -9.01 -6.76 -4.46
N THR A 125 -9.04 -5.75 -5.32
CA THR A 125 -8.94 -5.94 -6.78
C THR A 125 -7.60 -6.58 -7.18
N LEU A 126 -6.50 -6.16 -6.58
CA LEU A 126 -5.17 -6.71 -6.84
C LEU A 126 -5.05 -8.18 -6.40
N LEU A 127 -5.51 -8.51 -5.19
CA LEU A 127 -5.33 -9.84 -4.60
C LEU A 127 -6.31 -10.89 -5.13
N HIS A 128 -7.56 -10.51 -5.40
CA HIS A 128 -8.60 -11.49 -5.77
C HIS A 128 -8.78 -11.65 -7.29
N CYS A 129 -8.47 -10.61 -8.06
CA CYS A 129 -8.70 -10.61 -9.51
C CYS A 129 -7.43 -10.28 -10.31
N GLY A 130 -6.25 -10.34 -9.67
CA GLY A 130 -4.97 -10.03 -10.34
C GLY A 130 -4.92 -8.61 -10.91
N GLY A 131 -5.69 -7.68 -10.35
CA GLY A 131 -5.82 -6.31 -10.85
C GLY A 131 -6.82 -6.12 -11.98
N ILE A 132 -7.48 -7.17 -12.49
CA ILE A 132 -8.48 -7.04 -13.58
C ILE A 132 -9.68 -6.24 -13.07
N ILE A 133 -9.95 -5.10 -13.69
CA ILE A 133 -10.96 -4.14 -13.22
C ILE A 133 -12.37 -4.71 -13.38
N GLU A 134 -12.65 -5.34 -14.52
CA GLU A 134 -13.98 -5.92 -14.83
C GLU A 134 -14.36 -7.07 -13.90
N GLY A 135 -13.37 -7.83 -13.42
CA GLY A 135 -13.60 -8.93 -12.46
C GLY A 135 -13.78 -8.46 -11.01
N SER A 136 -13.60 -7.17 -10.74
CA SER A 136 -13.60 -6.63 -9.37
C SER A 136 -15.01 -6.45 -8.83
N ALA A 137 -15.26 -6.94 -7.61
CA ALA A 137 -16.45 -6.57 -6.83
C ALA A 137 -16.55 -5.06 -6.57
N ASN A 138 -15.45 -4.32 -6.72
CA ASN A 138 -15.37 -2.86 -6.57
C ASN A 138 -15.27 -2.12 -7.92
N GLN A 139 -15.66 -2.74 -9.04
CA GLN A 139 -15.46 -2.22 -10.40
C GLN A 139 -15.81 -0.74 -10.56
N SER A 140 -17.02 -0.32 -10.18
CA SER A 140 -17.47 1.09 -10.32
C SER A 140 -16.52 2.08 -9.62
N CYS A 141 -16.13 1.77 -8.38
CA CYS A 141 -15.22 2.62 -7.61
C CYS A 141 -13.81 2.65 -8.24
N ILE A 142 -13.31 1.50 -8.70
CA ILE A 142 -12.00 1.41 -9.34
C ILE A 142 -11.98 2.16 -10.68
N THR A 143 -13.03 2.01 -11.49
CA THR A 143 -13.19 2.75 -12.76
C THR A 143 -13.22 4.26 -12.54
N GLN A 144 -13.92 4.74 -11.51
CA GLN A 144 -13.91 6.16 -11.16
C GLN A 144 -12.50 6.64 -10.75
N LEU A 145 -11.76 5.82 -10.01
CA LEU A 145 -10.38 6.15 -9.62
C LEU A 145 -9.45 6.22 -10.84
N THR A 146 -9.57 5.31 -11.80
CA THR A 146 -8.74 5.31 -13.01
C THR A 146 -9.06 6.46 -13.97
N GLN A 147 -10.30 6.98 -13.94
CA GLN A 147 -10.71 8.16 -14.71
C GLN A 147 -10.27 9.48 -14.06
N SER A 148 -9.95 9.47 -12.76
CA SER A 148 -9.52 10.67 -12.03
C SER A 148 -8.03 10.94 -12.25
N SER A 149 -7.70 11.99 -13.02
CA SER A 149 -6.32 12.36 -13.34
C SER A 149 -5.42 12.65 -12.12
N LYS A 150 -6.01 12.93 -10.95
CA LYS A 150 -5.28 13.23 -9.70
C LYS A 150 -5.14 12.03 -8.76
N SER A 151 -5.76 10.90 -9.08
CA SER A 151 -5.76 9.73 -8.19
C SER A 151 -4.38 9.07 -8.14
N GLY A 152 -3.66 9.00 -9.27
CA GLY A 152 -2.46 8.17 -9.42
C GLY A 152 -2.75 6.66 -9.53
N VAL A 153 -4.02 6.30 -9.73
CA VAL A 153 -4.47 4.95 -10.09
C VAL A 153 -4.75 4.97 -11.58
N THR A 154 -4.19 4.02 -12.32
CA THR A 154 -4.28 3.97 -13.80
C THR A 154 -4.71 2.58 -14.28
N SER A 155 -5.18 2.49 -15.53
CA SER A 155 -5.52 1.22 -16.18
C SER A 155 -4.59 0.99 -17.37
N VAL A 156 -3.97 -0.18 -17.43
CA VAL A 156 -3.17 -0.64 -18.57
C VAL A 156 -3.71 -2.01 -18.96
N GLU A 157 -4.17 -2.15 -20.20
CA GLU A 157 -4.76 -3.42 -20.70
C GLU A 157 -5.92 -3.94 -19.82
N GLY A 158 -6.75 -3.03 -19.29
CA GLY A 158 -7.87 -3.39 -18.40
C GLY A 158 -7.46 -3.80 -16.98
N LYS A 159 -6.17 -3.73 -16.65
CA LYS A 159 -5.64 -4.02 -15.32
C LYS A 159 -5.28 -2.74 -14.57
N LEU A 160 -5.63 -2.72 -13.29
CA LEU A 160 -5.26 -1.68 -12.36
C LEU A 160 -3.74 -1.64 -12.16
N THR A 161 -3.21 -0.42 -12.20
CA THR A 161 -1.80 -0.09 -11.97
C THR A 161 -1.74 1.13 -11.07
N LEU A 162 -0.63 1.28 -10.34
CA LEU A 162 -0.42 2.38 -9.39
C LEU A 162 0.82 3.16 -9.80
N THR A 163 0.74 4.49 -9.72
CA THR A 163 1.90 5.35 -9.93
C THR A 163 2.70 5.53 -8.64
N ALA A 164 3.97 5.94 -8.77
CA ALA A 164 4.78 6.31 -7.61
C ALA A 164 4.19 7.49 -6.81
N GLU A 165 3.42 8.37 -7.48
CA GLU A 165 2.71 9.48 -6.82
C GLU A 165 1.59 8.96 -5.91
N TYR A 166 0.82 7.97 -6.37
CA TYR A 166 -0.19 7.31 -5.54
C TYR A 166 0.46 6.70 -4.28
N LEU A 167 1.56 5.96 -4.45
CA LEU A 167 2.29 5.37 -3.33
C LEU A 167 2.75 6.40 -2.32
N SER A 168 3.30 7.52 -2.80
CA SER A 168 3.77 8.60 -1.93
C SER A 168 2.63 9.17 -1.10
N LYS A 169 1.46 9.43 -1.71
CA LYS A 169 0.25 9.89 -1.00
C LYS A 169 -0.25 8.84 -0.01
N PHE A 170 -0.33 7.58 -0.42
CA PHE A 170 -0.80 6.47 0.42
C PHE A 170 0.08 6.31 1.66
N VAL A 171 1.40 6.29 1.49
CA VAL A 171 2.38 6.24 2.58
C VAL A 171 2.18 7.39 3.56
N LEU A 172 1.94 8.61 3.09
CA LEU A 172 1.71 9.75 3.97
C LEU A 172 0.44 9.56 4.80
N SER A 173 -0.63 9.03 4.21
CA SER A 173 -1.84 8.67 4.96
C SER A 173 -1.57 7.58 6.00
N VAL A 174 -0.81 6.53 5.65
CA VAL A 174 -0.41 5.47 6.59
C VAL A 174 0.42 6.03 7.74
N LYS A 175 1.41 6.89 7.46
CA LYS A 175 2.23 7.56 8.49
C LYS A 175 1.37 8.41 9.42
N SER A 176 0.41 9.16 8.86
CA SER A 176 -0.51 9.98 9.65
C SER A 176 -1.33 9.12 10.61
N ILE A 177 -2.01 8.08 10.11
CA ILE A 177 -2.78 7.15 10.96
C ILE A 177 -1.87 6.47 11.99
N LYS A 178 -0.70 5.96 11.59
CA LYS A 178 0.24 5.32 12.53
C LYS A 178 0.67 6.28 13.63
N SER A 179 1.01 7.52 13.30
CA SER A 179 1.46 8.51 14.29
C SER A 179 0.40 8.80 15.35
N ILE A 180 -0.88 8.71 14.96
CA ILE A 180 -2.03 8.89 15.83
C ILE A 180 -2.23 7.64 16.70
N VAL A 181 -2.24 6.46 16.07
CA VAL A 181 -2.48 5.18 16.74
C VAL A 181 -1.35 4.82 17.72
N VAL A 182 -0.08 5.13 17.41
CA VAL A 182 1.06 4.90 18.32
C VAL A 182 0.97 5.72 19.61
N ARG A 183 0.32 6.90 19.59
CA ARG A 183 0.09 7.67 20.84
C ARG A 183 -0.78 6.90 21.83
N LEU A 184 -1.64 5.98 21.36
CA LEU A 184 -2.44 5.11 22.23
C LEU A 184 -1.59 4.09 22.98
N LYS A 185 -0.45 3.64 22.44
CA LYS A 185 0.50 2.76 23.16
C LYS A 185 1.14 3.46 24.38
N LYS A 186 1.15 4.81 24.43
CA LYS A 186 1.88 5.60 25.44
C LYS A 186 1.02 6.15 26.58
N ASN A 187 -0.31 6.08 26.48
CA ASN A 187 -1.22 6.70 27.45
C ASN A 187 -1.69 5.74 28.56
N LYS A 188 -0.90 4.69 28.88
CA LYS A 188 -1.08 3.85 30.07
C LYS A 188 0.07 4.08 31.05
#